data_AF-A0A396RQ14-F1
#
_entry.id   AF-A0A396RQ14-F1
#
_cell.length_a   1.000
_cell.length_b   1.000
_cell.length_c   1.000
_cell.angle_alpha   90.00
_cell.angle_beta   90.00
_cell.angle_gamma   90.00
#
_symmetry.space_group_name_H-M   'P 1'
#
loop_
_entity.id
_entity.type
_entity.pdbx_description
1 polymer ?
#
loop_
_entity_poly.entity_id
_entity_poly.type
_entity_poly.pdbx_seq_one_letter_code
_entity_poly.pdbx_strand_id
1 'polypeptide(L)'
;MHTDGTISITVNGEHRRVADGMTIADLANELGLVPEKVAVERNLEIVPRSTLADVRIEDGDDLEIVHFVGGGDHARPVEDDSWTVAGKTFRSRLIVGTGKYRDFAQNAAAVEASGAEIVTVAVRRVNVSDPKAPMLTDYIDPKKVTYLPNTAGCFDADSAIRTLRLAREAGGWDLVKLEVLGEARTLYPDMRETLKATEILVKDGFKPMVYCVDDPIAAKQLEEAGAVAIMPLGAPIGSGLGIQNRVTIRLIVEGAKVPVLVDAGVGTASDAAVAMELGCDGVLMNTAIAEAKDPVMMAAAMKAAVEAGRLSYRAGRMGRRMYADPSSPLAGLI
;
A
#
# COMPACT_ATOMS: atom_id res chain seq x y z
N MET A 1 -6.31 19.85 62.15
CA MET A 1 -4.94 19.54 62.65
C MET A 1 -4.97 18.35 63.60
N HIS A 2 -4.50 17.19 63.14
CA HIS A 2 -4.41 15.97 63.94
C HIS A 2 -3.14 15.99 64.82
N THR A 3 -3.15 15.24 65.91
CA THR A 3 -2.06 15.21 66.92
C THR A 3 -0.71 14.68 66.42
N ASP A 4 -0.63 14.22 65.16
CA ASP A 4 0.56 13.64 64.53
C ASP A 4 1.17 14.52 63.41
N GLY A 5 0.73 15.78 63.26
CA GLY A 5 1.32 16.71 62.30
C GLY A 5 0.96 16.43 60.83
N THR A 6 -0.09 15.66 60.59
CA THR A 6 -0.59 15.36 59.25
C THR A 6 -2.02 15.89 59.03
N ILE A 7 -2.36 16.10 57.76
CA ILE A 7 -3.67 16.51 57.27
C ILE A 7 -4.25 15.43 56.36
N SER A 8 -5.58 15.38 56.24
CA SER A 8 -6.29 14.41 55.43
C SER A 8 -6.74 15.04 54.12
N ILE A 9 -6.47 14.39 52.99
CA ILE A 9 -6.86 14.86 51.65
C ILE A 9 -7.41 13.71 50.81
N THR A 10 -7.98 14.04 49.66
CA THR A 10 -8.33 13.10 48.60
C THR A 10 -7.50 13.43 47.35
N VAL A 11 -6.94 12.41 46.69
CA VAL A 11 -6.19 12.57 45.43
C VAL A 11 -6.70 11.56 44.42
N ASN A 12 -7.27 12.03 43.31
CA ASN A 12 -7.91 11.21 42.26
C ASN A 12 -8.92 10.20 42.84
N GLY A 13 -9.71 10.65 43.82
CA GLY A 13 -10.69 9.82 44.54
C GLY A 13 -10.12 8.90 45.63
N GLU A 14 -8.81 8.87 45.87
CA GLU A 14 -8.19 8.08 46.95
C GLU A 14 -7.86 8.92 48.18
N HIS A 15 -8.31 8.48 49.36
CA HIS A 15 -7.97 9.16 50.62
C HIS A 15 -6.50 8.96 51.00
N ARG A 16 -5.83 10.06 51.37
CA ARG A 16 -4.43 10.09 51.76
C ARG A 16 -4.22 11.00 52.97
N ARG A 17 -3.19 10.70 53.77
CA ARG A 17 -2.66 11.60 54.79
C ARG A 17 -1.29 12.11 54.37
N VAL A 18 -1.10 13.43 54.45
CA VAL A 18 0.15 14.10 54.06
C VAL A 18 0.64 15.00 55.20
N ALA A 19 1.92 15.36 55.18
CA ALA A 19 2.48 16.27 56.17
C ALA A 19 1.83 17.66 56.07
N ASP A 20 1.54 18.28 57.21
CA ASP A 20 1.05 19.64 57.24
C ASP A 20 2.07 20.63 56.65
N GLY A 21 1.61 21.58 55.84
CA GLY A 21 2.45 22.58 55.16
C GLY A 21 3.09 22.13 53.83
N MET A 22 2.79 20.91 53.36
CA MET A 22 3.23 20.41 52.04
C MET A 22 2.63 21.21 50.88
N THR A 23 3.40 21.43 49.81
CA THR A 23 2.90 22.08 48.59
C THR A 23 2.36 21.06 47.59
N ILE A 24 1.59 21.51 46.60
CA ILE A 24 1.11 20.62 45.53
C ILE A 24 2.28 20.01 44.72
N ALA A 25 3.36 20.76 44.51
CA ALA A 25 4.56 20.24 43.86
C ALA A 25 5.26 19.17 44.70
N ASP A 26 5.33 19.34 46.03
CA ASP A 26 5.90 18.33 46.93
C ASP A 26 5.09 17.03 46.89
N LEU A 27 3.75 17.13 46.91
CA LEU A 27 2.87 15.98 46.77
C LEU A 27 3.07 15.26 45.42
N ALA A 28 3.13 15.99 44.31
CA ALA A 28 3.38 15.40 42.99
C ALA A 28 4.71 14.64 42.97
N ASN A 29 5.78 15.19 43.56
CA ASN A 29 7.06 14.50 43.70
C ASN A 29 6.97 13.25 44.58
N GLU A 30 6.24 13.28 45.70
CA GLU A 30 6.03 12.12 46.58
C GLU A 30 5.29 10.98 45.85
N LEU A 31 4.35 11.33 44.96
CA LEU A 31 3.63 10.39 44.10
C LEU A 31 4.49 9.85 42.94
N GLY A 32 5.75 10.27 42.83
CA GLY A 32 6.66 9.88 41.74
C GLY A 32 6.35 10.58 40.41
N LEU A 33 5.58 11.67 40.45
CA LEU A 33 5.22 12.48 39.30
C LEU A 33 6.18 13.68 39.17
N VAL A 34 6.29 14.20 37.95
CA VAL A 34 7.07 15.41 37.67
C VAL A 34 6.07 16.59 37.67
N PRO A 35 6.15 17.56 38.60
CA PRO A 35 5.18 18.66 38.72
C PRO A 35 4.95 19.43 37.42
N GLU A 36 5.99 19.56 36.58
CA GLU A 36 5.91 20.23 35.29
C GLU A 36 5.20 19.42 34.21
N LYS A 37 4.95 18.13 34.44
CA LYS A 37 4.29 17.21 33.51
C LYS A 37 2.85 16.86 33.91
N VAL A 38 2.36 17.45 35.01
CA VAL A 38 1.00 17.22 35.50
C VAL A 38 0.17 18.50 35.46
N ALA A 39 -1.14 18.34 35.34
CA ALA A 39 -2.11 19.39 35.66
C ALA A 39 -2.82 19.00 36.95
N VAL A 40 -3.09 19.99 37.80
CA VAL A 40 -3.74 19.77 39.10
C VAL A 40 -4.97 20.65 39.20
N GLU A 41 -6.11 20.03 39.47
CA GLU A 41 -7.30 20.68 39.98
C GLU A 41 -7.32 20.54 41.50
N ARG A 42 -7.67 21.60 42.21
CA ARG A 42 -7.89 21.60 43.66
C ARG A 42 -9.30 22.12 43.92
N ASN A 43 -10.15 21.31 44.55
CA ASN A 43 -11.51 21.68 44.92
C ASN A 43 -12.31 22.28 43.75
N LEU A 44 -12.21 21.69 42.56
CA LEU A 44 -12.84 22.15 41.31
C LEU A 44 -12.22 23.41 40.66
N GLU A 45 -11.08 23.88 41.16
CA GLU A 45 -10.33 24.99 40.56
C GLU A 45 -8.98 24.53 40.02
N ILE A 46 -8.70 24.82 38.74
CA ILE A 46 -7.41 24.50 38.12
C ILE A 46 -6.31 25.37 38.74
N VAL A 47 -5.31 24.72 39.33
CA VAL A 47 -4.13 25.40 39.86
C VAL A 47 -3.13 25.62 38.72
N PRO A 48 -2.72 26.87 38.43
CA PRO A 48 -1.73 27.12 37.38
C PRO A 48 -0.44 26.34 37.65
N ARG A 49 0.05 25.64 36.62
CA ARG A 49 1.25 24.79 36.75
C ARG A 49 2.49 25.54 37.31
N SER A 50 2.59 26.84 37.05
CA SER A 50 3.69 27.68 37.55
C SER A 50 3.64 27.95 39.05
N THR A 51 2.50 27.74 39.71
CA THR A 51 2.30 28.06 41.14
C THR A 51 2.24 26.83 42.02
N LEU A 52 2.43 25.61 41.48
CA LEU A 52 2.32 24.37 42.25
C LEU A 52 3.31 24.29 43.42
N ALA A 53 4.46 24.95 43.31
CA ALA A 53 5.46 25.03 44.37
C ALA A 53 5.13 26.05 45.47
N ASP A 54 4.17 26.95 45.23
CA ASP A 54 3.77 28.00 46.17
C ASP A 54 2.45 27.68 46.89
N VAL A 55 1.58 26.89 46.24
CA VAL A 55 0.27 26.53 46.78
C VAL A 55 0.41 25.39 47.80
N ARG A 56 0.08 25.71 49.05
CA ARG A 56 0.03 24.74 50.15
C ARG A 56 -1.29 23.96 50.14
N ILE A 57 -1.18 22.68 50.48
CA ILE A 57 -2.30 21.77 50.67
C ILE A 57 -2.92 22.03 52.05
N GLU A 58 -4.25 22.05 52.11
CA GLU A 58 -5.03 22.24 53.33
C GLU A 58 -5.81 20.97 53.71
N ASP A 59 -6.13 20.85 54.99
CA ASP A 59 -6.89 19.73 55.54
C ASP A 59 -8.29 19.68 54.90
N GLY A 60 -8.61 18.55 54.27
CA GLY A 60 -9.85 18.32 53.55
C GLY A 60 -9.82 18.62 52.05
N ASP A 61 -8.68 19.04 51.48
CA ASP A 61 -8.56 19.26 50.03
C ASP A 61 -8.88 18.01 49.20
N ASP A 62 -9.54 18.24 48.07
CA ASP A 62 -9.77 17.26 47.01
C ASP A 62 -8.95 17.66 45.78
N LEU A 63 -8.01 16.80 45.36
CA LEU A 63 -7.06 17.07 44.30
C LEU A 63 -7.24 16.09 43.14
N GLU A 64 -7.37 16.59 41.91
CA GLU A 64 -7.32 15.79 40.69
C GLU A 64 -6.01 16.09 39.96
N ILE A 65 -5.13 15.09 39.88
CA ILE A 65 -3.80 15.17 39.27
C ILE A 65 -3.78 14.31 38.02
N VAL A 66 -3.57 14.95 36.86
CA VAL A 66 -3.60 14.29 35.55
C VAL A 66 -2.31 14.50 34.79
N HIS A 67 -1.99 13.55 33.90
CA HIS A 67 -0.84 13.63 32.99
C HIS A 67 -1.18 13.03 31.64
N PHE A 68 -0.46 13.43 30.59
CA PHE A 68 -0.64 12.83 29.27
C PHE A 68 -0.04 11.43 29.22
N VAL A 69 -0.88 10.44 28.91
CA VAL A 69 -0.47 9.05 28.66
C VAL A 69 -0.22 8.86 27.16
N GLY A 70 0.96 8.35 26.80
CA GLY A 70 1.30 7.95 25.44
C GLY A 70 2.29 6.79 25.46
N GLY A 71 1.90 5.65 24.91
CA GLY A 71 2.73 4.43 24.83
C GLY A 71 2.90 3.95 23.40
N GLY A 72 4.04 3.30 23.13
CA GLY A 72 4.36 2.66 21.86
C GLY A 72 5.81 2.18 21.85
N ASP A 73 5.99 0.85 21.86
CA ASP A 73 7.29 0.20 22.02
C ASP A 73 8.03 0.03 20.68
N HIS A 74 9.34 0.26 20.76
CA HIS A 74 10.45 0.09 19.80
C HIS A 74 10.19 0.10 18.27
N ALA A 75 10.70 1.14 17.61
CA ALA A 75 10.91 1.18 16.16
C ALA A 75 11.88 0.07 15.72
N ARG A 76 11.40 -0.86 14.87
CA ARG A 76 12.27 -1.77 14.14
C ARG A 76 12.87 -1.04 12.93
N PRO A 77 14.13 -1.30 12.56
CA PRO A 77 14.70 -0.81 11.31
C PRO A 77 13.85 -1.30 10.13
N VAL A 78 13.55 -0.40 9.19
CA VAL A 78 12.91 -0.77 7.92
C VAL A 78 13.95 -1.52 7.09
N GLU A 79 13.86 -2.84 7.02
CA GLU A 79 14.70 -3.63 6.10
C GLU A 79 14.40 -3.26 4.64
N ASP A 80 15.44 -3.35 3.80
CA ASP A 80 15.39 -3.14 2.34
C ASP A 80 14.35 -4.10 1.70
N ASP A 81 13.17 -3.59 1.37
CA ASP A 81 12.05 -4.36 0.80
C ASP A 81 12.17 -4.40 -0.72
N SER A 82 12.40 -5.59 -1.25
CA SER A 82 12.45 -5.85 -2.69
C SER A 82 11.58 -7.05 -3.04
N TRP A 83 11.36 -7.26 -4.34
CA TRP A 83 10.65 -8.43 -4.85
C TRP A 83 11.33 -8.95 -6.11
N THR A 84 11.12 -10.23 -6.42
CA THR A 84 11.78 -10.90 -7.54
C THR A 84 10.76 -11.59 -8.43
N VAL A 85 10.90 -11.43 -9.74
CA VAL A 85 10.16 -12.18 -10.76
C VAL A 85 11.13 -12.59 -11.86
N ALA A 86 11.01 -13.81 -12.37
CA ALA A 86 11.83 -14.29 -13.49
C ALA A 86 13.36 -14.17 -13.27
N GLY A 87 13.82 -14.21 -12.01
CA GLY A 87 15.23 -14.07 -11.63
C GLY A 87 15.76 -12.63 -11.59
N LYS A 88 14.90 -11.62 -11.76
CA LYS A 88 15.23 -10.20 -11.64
C LYS A 88 14.60 -9.61 -10.39
N THR A 89 15.38 -8.84 -9.64
CA THR A 89 14.95 -8.17 -8.41
C THR A 89 14.65 -6.69 -8.67
N PHE A 90 13.54 -6.22 -8.11
CA PHE A 90 13.02 -4.86 -8.26
C PHE A 90 12.73 -4.27 -6.88
N ARG A 91 12.82 -2.95 -6.76
CA ARG A 91 12.43 -2.19 -5.56
C ARG A 91 11.04 -1.59 -5.73
N SER A 92 10.78 -1.00 -6.89
CA SER A 92 9.47 -0.47 -7.23
C SER A 92 8.48 -1.62 -7.41
N ARG A 93 7.37 -1.53 -6.68
CA ARG A 93 6.23 -2.45 -6.76
C ARG A 93 5.13 -1.91 -7.67
N LEU A 94 5.40 -0.83 -8.41
CA LEU A 94 4.50 -0.21 -9.37
C LEU A 94 4.99 -0.47 -10.79
N ILE A 95 4.15 -1.13 -11.59
CA ILE A 95 4.35 -1.34 -13.02
C ILE A 95 3.41 -0.40 -13.79
N VAL A 96 3.95 0.33 -14.76
CA VAL A 96 3.20 1.34 -15.52
C VAL A 96 3.09 0.93 -17.00
N GLY A 97 1.94 1.13 -17.62
CA GLY A 97 1.78 0.99 -19.07
C GLY A 97 2.14 2.25 -19.85
N THR A 98 2.39 2.09 -21.15
CA THR A 98 2.79 3.19 -22.06
C THR A 98 1.68 3.68 -22.97
N GLY A 99 0.46 3.22 -22.79
CA GLY A 99 -0.67 3.54 -23.67
C GLY A 99 -1.44 4.78 -23.21
N LYS A 100 -2.10 5.45 -24.16
CA LYS A 100 -3.09 6.53 -23.93
C LYS A 100 -2.58 7.88 -23.40
N TYR A 101 -1.28 8.05 -23.21
CA TYR A 101 -0.70 9.38 -22.99
C TYR A 101 -0.86 10.24 -24.24
N ARG A 102 -0.83 11.57 -24.06
CA ARG A 102 -0.90 12.53 -25.16
C ARG A 102 0.25 12.36 -26.15
N ASP A 103 1.45 12.13 -25.64
CA ASP A 103 2.68 12.00 -26.39
C ASP A 103 3.72 11.18 -25.60
N PHE A 104 4.82 10.77 -26.26
CA PHE A 104 5.86 9.97 -25.60
C PHE A 104 6.64 10.73 -24.53
N ALA A 105 6.70 12.06 -24.60
CA ALA A 105 7.37 12.87 -23.59
C ALA A 105 6.60 12.87 -22.26
N GLN A 106 5.26 13.01 -22.32
CA GLN A 106 4.39 12.89 -21.16
C GLN A 106 4.47 11.49 -20.55
N ASN A 107 4.50 10.45 -21.39
CA ASN A 107 4.67 9.07 -20.94
C ASN A 107 6.00 8.88 -20.19
N ALA A 108 7.12 9.32 -20.77
CA ALA A 108 8.43 9.23 -20.12
C ALA A 108 8.47 9.99 -18.79
N ALA A 109 7.90 11.20 -18.74
CA ALA A 109 7.80 11.98 -17.50
C ALA A 109 6.93 11.28 -16.43
N ALA A 110 5.84 10.62 -16.83
CA ALA A 110 5.01 9.84 -15.91
C ALA A 110 5.74 8.59 -15.40
N VAL A 111 6.48 7.89 -16.26
CA VAL A 111 7.32 6.74 -15.85
C VAL A 111 8.38 7.18 -14.85
N GLU A 112 9.07 8.29 -15.11
CA GLU A 112 10.06 8.84 -14.17
C GLU A 112 9.43 9.21 -12.82
N ALA A 113 8.30 9.93 -12.82
CA ALA A 113 7.59 10.32 -11.60
C ALA A 113 7.05 9.11 -10.81
N SER A 114 6.65 8.04 -11.50
CA SER A 114 6.20 6.79 -10.87
C SER A 114 7.33 6.00 -10.22
N GLY A 115 8.58 6.21 -10.65
CA GLY A 115 9.71 5.36 -10.26
C GLY A 115 9.57 3.91 -10.70
N ALA A 116 8.75 3.61 -11.71
CA ALA A 116 8.55 2.25 -12.20
C ALA A 116 9.83 1.70 -12.86
N GLU A 117 10.23 0.50 -12.46
CA GLU A 117 11.37 -0.22 -13.05
C GLU A 117 10.94 -1.20 -14.15
N ILE A 118 9.63 -1.50 -14.23
CA ILE A 118 9.02 -2.33 -15.26
C ILE A 118 7.94 -1.49 -15.96
N VAL A 119 7.97 -1.50 -17.28
CA VAL A 119 7.02 -0.78 -18.13
C VAL A 119 6.41 -1.71 -19.17
N THR A 120 5.08 -1.74 -19.25
CA THR A 120 4.40 -2.58 -20.25
C THR A 120 4.33 -1.90 -21.60
N VAL A 121 4.61 -2.66 -22.65
CA VAL A 121 4.64 -2.15 -24.02
C VAL A 121 3.77 -3.01 -24.92
N ALA A 122 2.89 -2.40 -25.70
CA ALA A 122 2.08 -3.10 -26.68
C ALA A 122 2.88 -3.30 -27.98
N VAL A 123 2.84 -4.51 -28.53
CA VAL A 123 3.44 -4.80 -29.84
C VAL A 123 2.52 -4.25 -30.93
N ARG A 124 3.00 -3.28 -31.70
CA ARG A 124 2.25 -2.67 -32.81
C ARG A 124 3.01 -2.75 -34.12
N ARG A 125 2.28 -2.70 -35.23
CA ARG A 125 2.87 -2.60 -36.57
C ARG A 125 3.61 -1.27 -36.69
N VAL A 126 4.83 -1.31 -37.23
CA VAL A 126 5.58 -0.11 -37.60
C VAL A 126 4.84 0.60 -38.72
N ASN A 127 4.75 1.93 -38.64
CA ASN A 127 4.21 2.72 -39.73
C ASN A 127 5.26 2.86 -40.84
N VAL A 128 5.22 1.96 -41.83
CA VAL A 128 6.21 1.92 -42.91
C VAL A 128 6.13 3.16 -43.83
N SER A 129 5.01 3.89 -43.83
CA SER A 129 4.86 5.12 -44.63
C SER A 129 5.50 6.36 -44.01
N ASP A 130 5.84 6.32 -42.71
CA ASP A 130 6.57 7.40 -42.03
C ASP A 130 7.71 6.85 -41.17
N PRO A 131 8.89 6.58 -41.77
CA PRO A 131 10.05 6.05 -41.06
C PRO A 131 10.64 6.99 -40.00
N LYS A 132 10.23 8.26 -39.98
CA LYS A 132 10.71 9.27 -39.02
C LYS A 132 9.76 9.47 -37.85
N ALA A 133 8.64 8.77 -37.83
CA ALA A 133 7.71 8.81 -36.70
C ALA A 133 8.46 8.41 -35.41
N PRO A 134 8.28 9.16 -34.32
CA PRO A 134 8.97 8.88 -33.06
C PRO A 134 8.62 7.49 -32.55
N MET A 135 9.62 6.80 -32.00
CA MET A 135 9.44 5.50 -31.37
C MET A 135 9.46 5.63 -29.85
N LEU A 136 8.76 4.73 -29.16
CA LEU A 136 8.74 4.70 -27.71
C LEU A 136 10.16 4.57 -27.11
N THR A 137 11.03 3.80 -27.76
CA THR A 137 12.43 3.57 -27.35
C THR A 137 13.30 4.82 -27.37
N ASP A 138 12.88 5.86 -28.10
CA ASP A 138 13.60 7.15 -28.12
C ASP A 138 13.37 7.94 -26.83
N TYR A 139 12.32 7.62 -26.08
CA TYR A 139 11.88 8.33 -24.87
C TYR A 139 12.02 7.48 -23.60
N ILE A 140 11.83 6.17 -23.70
CA ILE A 140 12.00 5.22 -22.60
C ILE A 140 13.07 4.22 -23.04
N ASP A 141 14.24 4.29 -22.40
CA ASP A 141 15.38 3.45 -22.78
C ASP A 141 15.23 2.04 -22.18
N PRO A 142 15.10 0.97 -23.00
CA PRO A 142 14.98 -0.41 -22.51
C PRO A 142 16.25 -0.92 -21.80
N LYS A 143 17.35 -0.17 -21.81
CA LYS A 143 18.54 -0.45 -20.99
C LYS A 143 18.41 0.06 -19.54
N LYS A 144 17.53 1.04 -19.30
CA LYS A 144 17.28 1.62 -17.98
C LYS A 144 16.04 1.04 -17.31
N VAL A 145 15.06 0.62 -18.11
CA VAL A 145 13.77 0.10 -17.65
C VAL A 145 13.52 -1.27 -18.25
N THR A 146 12.99 -2.20 -17.45
CA THR A 146 12.60 -3.51 -17.95
C THR A 146 11.31 -3.40 -18.76
N TYR A 147 11.37 -3.73 -20.04
CA TYR A 147 10.18 -3.82 -20.86
C TYR A 147 9.43 -5.12 -20.60
N LEU A 148 8.11 -5.02 -20.53
CA LEU A 148 7.18 -6.13 -20.39
C LEU A 148 6.22 -6.13 -21.60
N PRO A 149 6.62 -6.72 -22.74
CA PRO A 149 5.76 -6.80 -23.92
C PRO A 149 4.47 -7.53 -23.60
N ASN A 150 3.34 -7.00 -24.08
CA ASN A 150 2.02 -7.55 -23.82
C ASN A 150 1.26 -7.94 -25.09
N THR A 151 0.20 -8.72 -24.90
CA THR A 151 -0.72 -9.17 -25.94
C THR A 151 -2.04 -8.40 -25.95
N ALA A 152 -2.03 -7.13 -25.51
CA ALA A 152 -3.23 -6.32 -25.46
C ALA A 152 -3.94 -6.28 -26.83
N GLY A 153 -5.23 -6.61 -26.84
CA GLY A 153 -6.04 -6.72 -28.05
C GLY A 153 -6.02 -8.09 -28.74
N CYS A 154 -5.40 -9.11 -28.15
CA CYS A 154 -5.55 -10.50 -28.58
C CYS A 154 -6.81 -11.13 -27.94
N PHE A 155 -7.57 -11.87 -28.74
CA PHE A 155 -8.84 -12.50 -28.32
C PHE A 155 -8.81 -14.04 -28.39
N ASP A 156 -7.65 -14.61 -28.73
CA ASP A 156 -7.42 -16.04 -28.76
C ASP A 156 -5.95 -16.32 -28.43
N ALA A 157 -5.66 -17.57 -28.05
CA ALA A 157 -4.32 -18.00 -27.66
C ALA A 157 -3.33 -17.86 -28.83
N ASP A 158 -3.75 -18.18 -30.05
CA ASP A 158 -2.86 -18.25 -31.22
C ASP A 158 -2.32 -16.85 -31.60
N SER A 159 -3.18 -15.83 -31.53
CA SER A 159 -2.81 -14.42 -31.74
C SER A 159 -1.92 -13.89 -30.62
N ALA A 160 -2.18 -14.25 -29.37
CA ALA A 160 -1.34 -13.90 -28.23
C ALA A 160 0.07 -14.51 -28.35
N ILE A 161 0.15 -15.82 -28.63
CA ILE A 161 1.42 -16.55 -28.83
C ILE A 161 2.21 -15.93 -29.99
N ARG A 162 1.55 -15.70 -31.13
CA ARG A 162 2.18 -15.07 -32.30
C ARG A 162 2.73 -13.69 -31.97
N THR A 163 1.98 -12.88 -31.23
CA THR A 163 2.38 -11.52 -30.83
C THR A 163 3.63 -11.53 -29.97
N LEU A 164 3.72 -12.44 -28.98
CA LEU A 164 4.89 -12.52 -28.10
C LEU A 164 6.10 -13.15 -28.79
N ARG A 165 5.91 -14.10 -29.70
CA ARG A 165 7.00 -14.59 -30.57
C ARG A 165 7.58 -13.45 -31.41
N LEU A 166 6.74 -12.61 -32.00
CA LEU A 166 7.22 -11.41 -32.72
C LEU A 166 7.92 -10.42 -31.80
N ALA A 167 7.42 -10.20 -30.58
CA ALA A 167 8.08 -9.34 -29.60
C ALA A 167 9.48 -9.84 -29.26
N ARG A 168 9.63 -11.15 -29.04
CA ARG A 168 10.93 -11.78 -28.77
C ARG A 168 11.89 -11.61 -29.93
N GLU A 169 11.46 -11.82 -31.17
CA GLU A 169 12.33 -11.60 -32.35
C GLU A 169 12.70 -10.12 -32.52
N ALA A 170 11.83 -9.19 -32.13
CA ALA A 170 12.07 -7.75 -32.28
C ALA A 170 13.05 -7.17 -31.25
N GLY A 171 13.13 -7.72 -30.03
CA GLY A 171 14.02 -7.18 -29.01
C GLY A 171 14.47 -8.13 -27.89
N GLY A 172 14.33 -9.43 -28.10
CA GLY A 172 14.94 -10.46 -27.25
C GLY A 172 14.27 -10.70 -25.91
N TRP A 173 13.04 -10.24 -25.71
CA TRP A 173 12.35 -10.39 -24.42
C TRP A 173 11.74 -11.79 -24.23
N ASP A 174 12.08 -12.41 -23.11
CA ASP A 174 11.51 -13.67 -22.61
C ASP A 174 10.43 -13.44 -21.54
N LEU A 175 10.59 -12.40 -20.72
CA LEU A 175 9.60 -11.91 -19.76
C LEU A 175 8.49 -11.13 -20.48
N VAL A 176 7.25 -11.59 -20.34
CA VAL A 176 6.10 -11.10 -21.11
C VAL A 176 4.84 -11.01 -20.26
N LYS A 177 3.98 -10.04 -20.57
CA LYS A 177 2.61 -9.95 -20.02
C LYS A 177 1.66 -10.68 -20.97
N LEU A 178 1.10 -11.80 -20.53
CA LEU A 178 0.06 -12.50 -21.28
C LEU A 178 -1.32 -11.96 -20.89
N GLU A 179 -2.07 -11.54 -21.90
CA GLU A 179 -3.42 -10.99 -21.79
C GLU A 179 -4.25 -11.52 -22.97
N VAL A 180 -5.21 -12.40 -22.72
CA VAL A 180 -6.13 -12.93 -23.74
C VAL A 180 -7.56 -12.59 -23.35
N LEU A 181 -8.21 -11.76 -24.15
CA LEU A 181 -9.53 -11.20 -23.83
C LEU A 181 -10.64 -12.04 -24.45
N GLY A 182 -11.78 -12.17 -23.77
CA GLY A 182 -12.94 -12.88 -24.31
C GLY A 182 -13.73 -12.06 -25.32
N GLU A 183 -13.85 -10.74 -25.12
CA GLU A 183 -14.49 -9.83 -26.07
C GLU A 183 -14.07 -8.37 -25.89
N ALA A 184 -14.26 -7.57 -26.93
CA ALA A 184 -13.79 -6.18 -26.99
C ALA A 184 -14.58 -5.21 -26.10
N ARG A 185 -15.82 -5.53 -25.72
CA ARG A 185 -16.67 -4.61 -24.95
C ARG A 185 -16.31 -4.61 -23.47
N THR A 186 -16.21 -5.78 -22.85
CA THR A 186 -15.87 -5.90 -21.42
C THR A 186 -14.37 -5.92 -21.17
N LEU A 187 -13.56 -6.32 -22.16
CA LEU A 187 -12.12 -6.56 -21.99
C LEU A 187 -11.83 -7.52 -20.82
N TYR A 188 -12.76 -8.44 -20.56
CA TYR A 188 -12.63 -9.47 -19.53
C TYR A 188 -11.80 -10.63 -20.10
N PRO A 189 -10.93 -11.29 -19.31
CA PRO A 189 -10.06 -12.33 -19.85
C PRO A 189 -10.82 -13.64 -20.14
N ASP A 190 -10.47 -14.31 -21.23
CA ASP A 190 -10.89 -15.69 -21.50
C ASP A 190 -9.89 -16.65 -20.83
N MET A 191 -10.31 -17.28 -19.74
CA MET A 191 -9.42 -18.14 -18.96
C MET A 191 -9.03 -19.44 -19.66
N ARG A 192 -9.81 -19.94 -20.62
CA ARG A 192 -9.46 -21.16 -21.37
C ARG A 192 -8.35 -20.86 -22.36
N GLU A 193 -8.50 -19.79 -23.13
CA GLU A 193 -7.47 -19.36 -24.08
C GLU A 193 -6.21 -18.87 -23.34
N THR A 194 -6.38 -18.20 -22.20
CA THR A 194 -5.25 -17.75 -21.35
C THR A 194 -4.43 -18.94 -20.83
N LEU A 195 -5.07 -20.00 -20.34
CA LEU A 195 -4.38 -21.20 -19.87
C LEU A 195 -3.63 -21.90 -21.03
N LYS A 196 -4.32 -22.09 -22.16
CA LYS A 196 -3.71 -22.67 -23.39
C LYS A 196 -2.47 -21.88 -23.83
N ALA A 197 -2.56 -20.55 -23.88
CA ALA A 197 -1.43 -19.70 -24.25
C ALA A 197 -0.29 -19.79 -23.23
N THR A 198 -0.60 -19.82 -21.94
CA THR A 198 0.41 -19.95 -20.86
C THR A 198 1.23 -21.21 -21.03
N GLU A 199 0.59 -22.37 -21.19
CA GLU A 199 1.30 -23.66 -21.36
C GLU A 199 2.23 -23.66 -22.57
N ILE A 200 1.79 -23.10 -23.69
CA ILE A 200 2.58 -23.04 -24.93
C ILE A 200 3.76 -22.08 -24.77
N LEU A 201 3.53 -20.89 -24.21
CA LEU A 201 4.57 -19.89 -24.02
C LEU A 201 5.66 -20.36 -23.06
N VAL A 202 5.28 -21.04 -21.97
CA VAL A 202 6.24 -21.64 -21.04
C VAL A 202 7.08 -22.72 -21.73
N LYS A 203 6.48 -23.59 -22.55
CA LYS A 203 7.21 -24.59 -23.36
C LYS A 203 8.17 -23.93 -24.36
N ASP A 204 7.80 -22.78 -24.90
CA ASP A 204 8.65 -21.95 -25.77
C ASP A 204 9.72 -21.15 -24.99
N GLY A 205 9.85 -21.35 -23.68
CA GLY A 205 10.85 -20.68 -22.83
C GLY A 205 10.52 -19.22 -22.51
N PHE A 206 9.28 -18.77 -22.70
CA PHE A 206 8.84 -17.48 -22.15
C PHE A 206 8.70 -17.58 -20.63
N LYS A 207 8.65 -16.41 -20.00
CA LYS A 207 8.36 -16.21 -18.57
C LYS A 207 7.09 -15.38 -18.45
N PRO A 208 5.89 -15.99 -18.54
CA PRO A 208 4.64 -15.22 -18.60
C PRO A 208 4.24 -14.69 -17.23
N MET A 209 4.03 -13.38 -17.14
CA MET A 209 3.20 -12.76 -16.11
C MET A 209 1.78 -12.71 -16.66
N VAL A 210 0.81 -13.37 -16.03
CA VAL A 210 -0.47 -13.66 -16.67
C VAL A 210 -1.60 -12.83 -16.09
N TYR A 211 -2.23 -11.99 -16.93
CA TYR A 211 -3.46 -11.29 -16.61
C TYR A 211 -4.63 -12.28 -16.55
N CYS A 212 -5.39 -12.26 -15.46
CA CYS A 212 -6.46 -13.21 -15.23
C CYS A 212 -7.63 -12.63 -14.44
N VAL A 213 -8.72 -13.40 -14.35
CA VAL A 213 -9.81 -13.12 -13.41
C VAL A 213 -9.34 -13.28 -11.96
N ASP A 214 -10.10 -12.73 -11.01
CA ASP A 214 -9.91 -12.89 -9.57
C ASP A 214 -10.40 -14.25 -9.04
N ASP A 215 -10.16 -15.35 -9.79
CA ASP A 215 -10.52 -16.71 -9.39
C ASP A 215 -9.29 -17.44 -8.82
N PRO A 216 -9.30 -17.83 -7.53
CA PRO A 216 -8.19 -18.56 -6.90
C PRO A 216 -7.85 -19.90 -7.58
N ILE A 217 -8.83 -20.58 -8.16
CA ILE A 217 -8.62 -21.86 -8.85
C ILE A 217 -7.93 -21.61 -10.19
N ALA A 218 -8.40 -20.62 -10.95
CA ALA A 218 -7.77 -20.26 -12.23
C ALA A 218 -6.34 -19.75 -12.03
N ALA A 219 -6.12 -18.92 -10.99
CA ALA A 219 -4.79 -18.48 -10.58
C ALA A 219 -3.86 -19.65 -10.30
N LYS A 220 -4.36 -20.68 -9.57
CA LYS A 220 -3.57 -21.88 -9.27
C LYS A 220 -3.20 -22.67 -10.52
N GLN A 221 -4.14 -22.83 -11.45
CA GLN A 221 -3.89 -23.53 -12.72
C GLN A 221 -2.84 -22.81 -13.57
N LEU A 222 -2.86 -21.48 -13.61
CA LEU A 222 -1.86 -20.68 -14.31
C LEU A 222 -0.46 -20.80 -13.67
N GLU A 223 -0.39 -20.81 -12.34
CA GLU A 223 0.86 -21.07 -11.61
C GLU A 223 1.41 -22.45 -11.97
N GLU A 224 0.57 -23.50 -11.94
CA GLU A 224 0.95 -24.87 -12.28
C GLU A 224 1.36 -25.03 -13.75
N ALA A 225 0.78 -24.23 -14.65
CA ALA A 225 1.17 -24.16 -16.05
C ALA A 225 2.53 -23.46 -16.27
N GLY A 226 3.10 -22.84 -15.23
CA GLY A 226 4.43 -22.22 -15.25
C GLY A 226 4.44 -20.70 -15.39
N ALA A 227 3.33 -20.01 -15.11
CA ALA A 227 3.33 -18.56 -14.98
C ALA A 227 4.33 -18.11 -13.91
N VAL A 228 5.15 -17.10 -14.20
CA VAL A 228 6.14 -16.56 -13.25
C VAL A 228 5.57 -15.50 -12.31
N ALA A 229 4.37 -15.00 -12.62
CA ALA A 229 3.56 -14.15 -11.76
C ALA A 229 2.09 -14.25 -12.15
N ILE A 230 1.19 -14.12 -11.18
CA ILE A 230 -0.26 -14.08 -11.39
C ILE A 230 -0.73 -12.64 -11.27
N MET A 231 -1.51 -12.17 -12.23
CA MET A 231 -1.99 -10.79 -12.29
C MET A 231 -3.52 -10.73 -12.31
N PRO A 232 -4.20 -10.95 -11.17
CA PRO A 232 -5.64 -10.92 -11.12
C PRO A 232 -6.16 -9.49 -11.29
N LEU A 233 -7.30 -9.36 -11.98
CA LEU A 233 -7.96 -8.09 -12.16
C LEU A 233 -8.54 -7.53 -10.86
N GLY A 234 -8.42 -6.21 -10.65
CA GLY A 234 -9.19 -5.52 -9.61
C GLY A 234 -10.65 -5.29 -10.05
N ALA A 235 -10.82 -4.88 -11.31
CA ALA A 235 -12.06 -4.64 -12.03
C ALA A 235 -11.76 -4.61 -13.55
N PRO A 236 -12.77 -4.55 -14.44
CA PRO A 236 -12.54 -4.48 -15.89
C PRO A 236 -11.59 -3.36 -16.31
N ILE A 237 -10.83 -3.60 -17.38
CA ILE A 237 -9.77 -2.70 -17.86
C ILE A 237 -10.31 -1.29 -18.13
N GLY A 238 -9.65 -0.29 -17.53
CA GLY A 238 -10.00 1.12 -17.73
C GLY A 238 -11.28 1.59 -17.03
N SER A 239 -11.92 0.74 -16.20
CA SER A 239 -13.15 1.11 -15.49
C SER A 239 -12.93 2.07 -14.31
N GLY A 240 -11.76 2.02 -13.67
CA GLY A 240 -11.43 2.84 -12.51
C GLY A 240 -12.24 2.52 -11.25
N LEU A 241 -12.84 1.34 -11.17
CA LEU A 241 -13.72 0.94 -10.06
C LEU A 241 -12.96 0.51 -8.79
N GLY A 242 -11.64 0.29 -8.88
CA GLY A 242 -10.83 -0.28 -7.81
C GLY A 242 -11.05 -1.78 -7.64
N ILE A 243 -10.53 -2.37 -6.55
CA ILE A 243 -10.63 -3.81 -6.28
C ILE A 243 -12.04 -4.16 -5.80
N GLN A 244 -12.81 -4.84 -6.66
CA GLN A 244 -14.21 -5.20 -6.36
C GLN A 244 -14.29 -6.35 -5.35
N ASN A 245 -13.42 -7.35 -5.50
CA ASN A 245 -13.48 -8.56 -4.70
C ASN A 245 -12.19 -8.76 -3.90
N ARG A 246 -12.12 -8.05 -2.77
CA ARG A 246 -10.93 -8.09 -1.90
C ARG A 246 -10.68 -9.46 -1.27
N VAL A 247 -11.73 -10.26 -1.12
CA VAL A 247 -11.65 -11.60 -0.52
C VAL A 247 -10.91 -12.54 -1.45
N THR A 248 -11.28 -12.60 -2.73
CA THR A 248 -10.62 -13.49 -3.69
C THR A 248 -9.18 -13.08 -3.99
N ILE A 249 -8.90 -11.78 -4.10
CA ILE A 249 -7.52 -11.28 -4.21
C ILE A 249 -6.67 -11.76 -3.03
N ARG A 250 -7.18 -11.65 -1.80
CA ARG A 250 -6.48 -12.17 -0.60
C ARG A 250 -6.26 -13.68 -0.68
N LEU A 251 -7.25 -14.45 -1.12
CA LEU A 251 -7.10 -15.90 -1.28
C LEU A 251 -6.03 -16.28 -2.32
N ILE A 252 -5.92 -15.51 -3.41
CA ILE A 252 -4.85 -15.69 -4.41
C ILE A 252 -3.48 -15.38 -3.80
N VAL A 253 -3.36 -14.26 -3.09
CA VAL A 253 -2.11 -13.88 -2.40
C VAL A 253 -1.67 -14.94 -1.39
N GLU A 254 -2.60 -15.49 -0.60
CA GLU A 254 -2.31 -16.53 0.39
C GLU A 254 -1.97 -17.90 -0.23
N GLY A 255 -2.49 -18.18 -1.42
CA GLY A 255 -2.35 -19.49 -2.09
C GLY A 255 -1.22 -19.60 -3.11
N ALA A 256 -0.81 -18.49 -3.73
CA ALA A 256 0.21 -18.47 -4.77
C ALA A 256 1.63 -18.56 -4.20
N LYS A 257 2.53 -19.24 -4.92
CA LYS A 257 3.98 -19.28 -4.60
C LYS A 257 4.83 -18.38 -5.50
N VAL A 258 4.19 -17.77 -6.49
CA VAL A 258 4.78 -16.78 -7.40
C VAL A 258 4.20 -15.41 -7.05
N PRO A 259 4.89 -14.30 -7.43
CA PRO A 259 4.40 -12.96 -7.15
C PRO A 259 2.98 -12.73 -7.65
N VAL A 260 2.17 -12.01 -6.85
CA VAL A 260 0.80 -11.64 -7.18
C VAL A 260 0.71 -10.13 -7.36
N LEU A 261 0.26 -9.66 -8.53
CA LEU A 261 0.13 -8.24 -8.82
C LEU A 261 -1.30 -7.91 -9.23
N VAL A 262 -1.97 -6.98 -8.55
CA VAL A 262 -3.26 -6.50 -9.06
C VAL A 262 -3.02 -5.76 -10.37
N ASP A 263 -3.68 -6.18 -11.44
CA ASP A 263 -3.59 -5.54 -12.76
C ASP A 263 -4.96 -5.03 -13.18
N ALA A 264 -5.02 -3.80 -13.68
CA ALA A 264 -6.24 -3.16 -14.13
C ALA A 264 -7.30 -2.91 -13.03
N GLY A 265 -8.36 -2.19 -13.40
CA GLY A 265 -9.44 -1.79 -12.49
C GLY A 265 -9.13 -0.64 -11.53
N VAL A 266 -7.87 -0.47 -11.11
CA VAL A 266 -7.42 0.67 -10.28
C VAL A 266 -7.81 2.00 -10.94
N GLY A 267 -8.38 2.91 -10.16
CA GLY A 267 -8.74 4.26 -10.61
C GLY A 267 -8.01 5.37 -9.85
N THR A 268 -7.69 5.14 -8.57
CA THR A 268 -7.08 6.15 -7.69
C THR A 268 -5.98 5.56 -6.81
N ALA A 269 -5.22 6.46 -6.18
CA ALA A 269 -4.16 6.12 -5.23
C ALA A 269 -4.66 5.18 -4.11
N SER A 270 -5.86 5.38 -3.56
CA SER A 270 -6.40 4.51 -2.51
C SER A 270 -6.62 3.06 -2.96
N ASP A 271 -6.93 2.83 -4.25
CA ASP A 271 -7.11 1.47 -4.75
C ASP A 271 -5.77 0.72 -4.80
N ALA A 272 -4.72 1.41 -5.23
CA ALA A 272 -3.36 0.88 -5.26
C ALA A 272 -2.85 0.57 -3.84
N ALA A 273 -3.12 1.46 -2.88
CA ALA A 273 -2.80 1.21 -1.48
C ALA A 273 -3.52 -0.04 -0.95
N VAL A 274 -4.81 -0.19 -1.24
CA VAL A 274 -5.60 -1.38 -0.84
C VAL A 274 -5.02 -2.66 -1.43
N ALA A 275 -4.56 -2.66 -2.69
CA ALA A 275 -3.90 -3.82 -3.29
C ALA A 275 -2.70 -4.28 -2.46
N MET A 276 -1.84 -3.33 -2.08
CA MET A 276 -0.65 -3.61 -1.28
C MET A 276 -0.99 -4.04 0.15
N GLU A 277 -2.02 -3.44 0.76
CA GLU A 277 -2.52 -3.83 2.09
C GLU A 277 -3.10 -5.25 2.12
N LEU A 278 -3.59 -5.76 0.99
CA LEU A 278 -4.02 -7.15 0.84
C LEU A 278 -2.84 -8.14 0.71
N GLY A 279 -1.61 -7.64 0.60
CA GLY A 279 -0.40 -8.45 0.52
C GLY A 279 0.09 -8.72 -0.91
N CYS A 280 -0.45 -8.04 -1.92
CA CYS A 280 0.08 -8.14 -3.28
C CYS A 280 1.55 -7.70 -3.33
N ASP A 281 2.32 -8.31 -4.23
CA ASP A 281 3.72 -7.96 -4.49
C ASP A 281 3.86 -6.67 -5.28
N GLY A 282 2.83 -6.31 -6.04
CA GLY A 282 2.80 -5.05 -6.78
C GLY A 282 1.46 -4.74 -7.41
N VAL A 283 1.44 -3.64 -8.16
CA VAL A 283 0.28 -3.16 -8.90
C VAL A 283 0.70 -2.78 -10.31
N LEU A 284 -0.09 -3.21 -11.30
CA LEU A 284 0.07 -2.82 -12.69
C LEU A 284 -1.09 -1.91 -13.09
N MET A 285 -0.78 -0.72 -13.61
CA MET A 285 -1.81 0.20 -14.11
C MET A 285 -1.36 1.01 -15.32
N ASN A 286 -2.34 1.51 -16.08
CA ASN A 286 -2.12 2.41 -17.20
C ASN A 286 -3.14 3.55 -17.19
N THR A 287 -4.42 3.22 -17.41
CA THR A 287 -5.49 4.19 -17.62
C THR A 287 -5.63 5.20 -16.48
N ALA A 288 -5.53 4.76 -15.22
CA ALA A 288 -5.63 5.64 -14.06
C ALA A 288 -4.62 6.79 -14.07
N ILE A 289 -3.40 6.54 -14.59
CA ILE A 289 -2.36 7.55 -14.73
C ILE A 289 -2.57 8.33 -16.03
N ALA A 290 -2.64 7.63 -17.16
CA ALA A 290 -2.63 8.25 -18.49
C ALA A 290 -3.84 9.14 -18.78
N GLU A 291 -5.02 8.81 -18.25
CA GLU A 291 -6.25 9.60 -18.43
C GLU A 291 -6.52 10.59 -17.28
N ALA A 292 -5.60 10.70 -16.31
CA ALA A 292 -5.71 11.73 -15.28
C ALA A 292 -5.57 13.14 -15.89
N LYS A 293 -6.17 14.15 -15.23
CA LYS A 293 -5.99 15.56 -15.63
C LYS A 293 -4.51 15.97 -15.62
N ASP A 294 -3.75 15.42 -14.67
CA ASP A 294 -2.30 15.55 -14.57
C ASP A 294 -1.69 14.14 -14.41
N PRO A 295 -1.23 13.52 -15.52
CA PRO A 295 -0.64 12.17 -15.47
C PRO A 295 0.65 12.08 -14.66
N VAL A 296 1.48 13.13 -14.62
CA VAL A 296 2.75 13.10 -13.90
C VAL A 296 2.50 13.18 -12.40
N MET A 297 1.58 14.04 -11.97
CA MET A 297 1.15 14.10 -10.57
C MET A 297 0.47 12.81 -10.14
N MET A 298 -0.38 12.23 -11.00
CA MET A 298 -1.03 10.95 -10.69
C MET A 298 -0.02 9.80 -10.59
N ALA A 299 1.00 9.77 -11.44
CA ALA A 299 2.09 8.79 -11.35
C ALA A 299 2.83 8.87 -9.99
N ALA A 300 3.16 10.08 -9.54
CA ALA A 300 3.76 10.30 -8.22
C ALA A 300 2.81 9.89 -7.06
N ALA A 301 1.52 10.18 -7.19
CA ALA A 301 0.51 9.76 -6.20
C ALA A 301 0.38 8.23 -6.11
N MET A 302 0.39 7.54 -7.25
CA MET A 302 0.33 6.07 -7.30
C MET A 302 1.59 5.44 -6.70
N LYS A 303 2.78 6.02 -6.94
CA LYS A 303 4.02 5.59 -6.29
C LYS A 303 3.88 5.66 -4.76
N ALA A 304 3.51 6.83 -4.24
CA ALA A 304 3.36 7.02 -2.80
C ALA A 304 2.31 6.08 -2.19
N ALA A 305 1.22 5.80 -2.91
CA ALA A 305 0.20 4.86 -2.45
C ALA A 305 0.68 3.41 -2.38
N VAL A 306 1.42 2.95 -3.38
CA VAL A 306 2.01 1.61 -3.37
C VAL A 306 3.02 1.47 -2.22
N GLU A 307 3.87 2.47 -2.02
CA GLU A 307 4.82 2.51 -0.89
C GLU A 307 4.09 2.51 0.46
N ALA A 308 3.09 3.38 0.64
CA ALA A 308 2.31 3.49 1.87
C ALA A 308 1.53 2.20 2.17
N GLY A 309 0.88 1.61 1.17
CA GLY A 309 0.14 0.35 1.33
C GLY A 309 1.07 -0.81 1.67
N ARG A 310 2.27 -0.86 1.08
CA ARG A 310 3.27 -1.89 1.40
C ARG A 310 3.82 -1.73 2.81
N LEU A 311 4.09 -0.50 3.24
CA LEU A 311 4.48 -0.20 4.61
C LEU A 311 3.38 -0.58 5.61
N SER A 312 2.12 -0.26 5.31
CA SER A 312 0.94 -0.64 6.11
C SER A 312 0.81 -2.16 6.26
N TYR A 313 1.01 -2.91 5.17
CA TYR A 313 1.04 -4.38 5.20
C TYR A 313 2.14 -4.92 6.12
N ARG A 314 3.39 -4.43 5.97
CA ARG A 314 4.53 -4.88 6.78
C ARG A 314 4.43 -4.46 8.25
N ALA A 315 3.82 -3.31 8.52
CA ALA A 315 3.64 -2.80 9.88
C ALA A 315 2.62 -3.65 10.68
N GLY A 316 1.71 -4.34 9.99
CA GLY A 316 0.64 -5.10 10.63
C GLY A 316 -0.41 -4.16 11.19
N ARG A 317 -1.42 -3.82 10.37
CA ARG A 317 -2.53 -2.96 10.81
C ARG A 317 -3.25 -3.54 12.04
N MET A 318 -3.84 -2.65 12.85
CA MET A 318 -4.72 -3.06 13.94
C MET A 318 -5.91 -3.90 13.42
N GLY A 319 -6.37 -4.83 14.27
CA GLY A 319 -7.58 -5.61 14.02
C GLY A 319 -8.80 -4.71 13.80
N ARG A 320 -9.69 -5.12 12.89
CA ARG A 320 -10.98 -4.44 12.72
C ARG A 320 -11.88 -4.78 13.90
N ARG A 321 -12.39 -3.75 14.57
CA ARG A 321 -13.41 -3.89 15.63
C ARG A 321 -14.77 -3.54 15.04
N MET A 322 -15.82 -4.22 15.49
CA MET A 322 -17.20 -3.96 15.06
C MET A 322 -17.83 -2.77 15.81
N TYR A 323 -17.28 -2.45 16.97
CA TYR A 323 -17.73 -1.36 17.84
C TYR A 323 -16.53 -0.52 18.29
N ALA A 324 -16.80 0.71 18.73
CA ALA A 324 -15.80 1.54 19.38
C ALA A 324 -15.31 0.85 20.65
N ASP A 325 -13.99 0.86 20.84
CA ASP A 325 -13.34 0.35 22.04
C ASP A 325 -12.37 1.45 22.47
N PRO A 326 -12.51 2.01 23.68
CA PRO A 326 -11.74 3.15 24.14
C PRO A 326 -10.24 2.95 23.89
N SER A 327 -9.61 3.94 23.24
CA SER A 327 -8.16 3.94 23.02
C SER A 327 -7.38 4.17 24.32
N SER A 328 -8.06 4.68 25.36
CA SER A 328 -7.51 4.97 26.67
C SER A 328 -8.11 4.00 27.70
N PRO A 329 -7.32 3.43 28.63
CA PRO A 329 -7.84 2.66 29.73
C PRO A 329 -8.96 3.41 30.46
N LEU A 330 -10.04 2.72 30.85
CA LEU A 330 -11.12 3.32 31.62
C LEU A 330 -10.70 3.68 33.06
N ALA A 331 -9.57 3.14 33.53
CA ALA A 331 -8.97 3.51 34.81
C ALA A 331 -8.33 4.90 34.69
N GLY A 332 -8.75 5.84 35.53
CA GLY A 332 -8.25 7.23 35.54
C GLY A 332 -9.01 8.19 34.61
N LEU A 333 -10.26 7.86 34.23
CA LEU A 333 -11.18 8.84 33.63
C LEU A 333 -11.80 9.69 34.75
N ILE A 334 -11.81 11.01 34.55
CA ILE A 334 -12.44 12.03 35.40
C ILE A 334 -13.89 12.24 34.96
#